data_AF-A0A963F0N1-F1
#
_entry.id   AF-A0A963F0N1-F1
#
_cell.length_a   1.000
_cell.length_b   1.000
_cell.length_c   1.000
_cell.angle_alpha   90.00
_cell.angle_beta   90.00
_cell.angle_gamma   90.00
#
_symmetry.space_group_name_H-M   'P 1'
#
loop_
_entity.id
_entity.type
_entity.pdbx_description
1 polymer ?
#
loop_
_entity_poly.entity_id
_entity_poly.type
_entity_poly.pdbx_seq_one_letter_code
_entity_poly.pdbx_strand_id
1 'polypeptide(L)'
;MRIIVYSETTAATVGGNLGLPEYSYYFILNKYLPCLAQLGEVVQVQDPASEVDALYREAAAAGTPAVFLSFTPPHRTAGNLQCPTVCVLAWEFDNIPSDDWDPAQPWQNWVKAIREIGNVITISDYATRVIRRQVGRGPKVVTIPAPVDSGADGDGGMVRVAPGEAGPRRLTLGAAVFDTQCLDIDSESVTPKLSVSAAAGHEQGSWDGRTAHWGFSSGAETSGQYLVGFYGEEHWGSWSKTARPSVIFPWSLSGEVEVAIELVGYGANQGRMIGVHMGDETVELELQSQLHTHVLHFAPGQAVNNLYFTGLTAEPEPGARDHRTLGLGLSRLSLRRPGATDAATATPAQGGATDREPQVVTTTLVLRGTVYASVFNPADGRKNWLDIVTAFVWAFRDDPDKTLLLKMSHHNRSTFLGDLFLMFARLAPFRCRVVAIHGYLSSRELQDLVAVTDYFVNASVAEGQCLPLLEFMAEGVPAVSPDHTAMETYIHPDNAFVVRSSHQPHIWPNDPRECYRTLSNRIDWDSLRQAYVDSARVLAEQPERYAAMARAAKETVAKHYASAVVSRRLAKFLGATARPRPVPWRWFTR
;
A
#
# COMPACT_ATOMS: atom_id res chain seq x y z
N MET A 1 10.24 -34.04 -9.21
CA MET A 1 9.13 -33.54 -10.06
C MET A 1 9.57 -32.21 -10.66
N ARG A 2 9.02 -31.82 -11.81
CA ARG A 2 9.20 -30.48 -12.40
C ARG A 2 7.99 -29.62 -12.09
N ILE A 3 8.21 -28.44 -11.53
CA ILE A 3 7.18 -27.50 -11.09
C ILE A 3 7.32 -26.24 -11.95
N ILE A 4 6.40 -26.05 -12.86
CA ILE A 4 6.39 -24.88 -13.75
C ILE A 4 5.56 -23.80 -13.07
N VAL A 5 6.07 -22.59 -12.95
CA VAL A 5 5.39 -21.47 -12.26
C VAL A 5 5.25 -20.26 -13.17
N TYR A 6 4.15 -19.53 -13.00
CA TYR A 6 3.90 -18.27 -13.70
C TYR A 6 3.19 -17.26 -12.82
N SER A 7 3.60 -16.01 -12.90
CA SER A 7 2.86 -14.83 -12.45
C SER A 7 3.00 -13.73 -13.51
N GLU A 8 1.92 -13.00 -13.78
CA GLU A 8 1.93 -11.93 -14.80
C GLU A 8 2.87 -10.78 -14.40
N THR A 9 2.88 -10.42 -13.12
CA THR A 9 3.87 -9.49 -12.57
C THR A 9 5.16 -10.25 -12.25
N THR A 10 6.30 -9.65 -12.57
CA THR A 10 7.65 -10.21 -12.36
C THR A 10 8.52 -9.25 -11.55
N ALA A 11 9.72 -9.68 -11.16
CA ALA A 11 10.71 -8.80 -10.51
C ALA A 11 11.01 -7.53 -11.33
N ALA A 12 11.00 -7.64 -12.66
CA ALA A 12 11.25 -6.52 -13.57
C ALA A 12 10.06 -5.54 -13.67
N THR A 13 8.83 -6.03 -13.50
CA THR A 13 7.61 -5.22 -13.71
C THR A 13 6.91 -4.81 -12.42
N VAL A 14 7.23 -5.45 -11.27
CA VAL A 14 6.58 -5.18 -9.98
C VAL A 14 6.70 -3.71 -9.57
N GLY A 15 7.83 -3.06 -9.84
CA GLY A 15 8.04 -1.65 -9.49
C GLY A 15 6.96 -0.73 -10.06
N GLY A 16 6.62 -0.90 -11.34
CA GLY A 16 5.57 -0.13 -12.03
C GLY A 16 4.14 -0.65 -11.80
N ASN A 17 3.98 -1.91 -11.42
CA ASN A 17 2.67 -2.57 -11.25
C ASN A 17 2.15 -2.60 -9.80
N LEU A 18 2.94 -2.14 -8.82
CA LEU A 18 2.51 -2.01 -7.42
C LEU A 18 1.20 -1.20 -7.34
N GLY A 19 0.13 -1.82 -6.82
CA GLY A 19 -1.21 -1.24 -6.71
C GLY A 19 -2.27 -1.83 -7.65
N LEU A 20 -1.89 -2.46 -8.76
CA LEU A 20 -2.83 -3.15 -9.65
C LEU A 20 -3.38 -4.46 -9.05
N PRO A 21 -4.60 -4.92 -9.40
CA PRO A 21 -5.17 -6.14 -8.79
C PRO A 21 -4.24 -7.37 -8.80
N GLU A 22 -3.39 -7.50 -9.82
CA GLU A 22 -2.56 -8.69 -10.07
C GLU A 22 -1.17 -8.70 -9.41
N TYR A 23 -0.67 -7.58 -8.86
CA TYR A 23 0.71 -7.54 -8.34
C TYR A 23 0.91 -8.48 -7.14
N SER A 24 -0.15 -8.75 -6.38
CA SER A 24 -0.08 -9.55 -5.15
C SER A 24 0.36 -10.99 -5.42
N TYR A 25 0.05 -11.53 -6.61
CA TYR A 25 0.46 -12.87 -7.03
C TYR A 25 1.97 -13.04 -7.11
N TYR A 26 2.72 -11.99 -7.49
CA TYR A 26 4.17 -12.03 -7.50
C TYR A 26 4.74 -12.21 -6.09
N PHE A 27 4.21 -11.47 -5.11
CA PHE A 27 4.62 -11.60 -3.71
C PHE A 27 4.25 -12.97 -3.13
N ILE A 28 3.07 -13.50 -3.48
CA ILE A 28 2.65 -14.84 -3.09
C ILE A 28 3.58 -15.88 -3.71
N LEU A 29 3.84 -15.84 -5.02
CA LEU A 29 4.77 -16.75 -5.68
C LEU A 29 6.14 -16.75 -4.99
N ASN A 30 6.70 -15.58 -4.70
CA ASN A 30 7.98 -15.46 -4.00
C ASN A 30 8.00 -16.16 -2.64
N LYS A 31 6.89 -16.14 -1.89
CA LYS A 31 6.78 -16.90 -0.64
C LYS A 31 6.74 -18.41 -0.89
N TYR A 32 6.12 -18.88 -1.97
CA TYR A 32 6.07 -20.32 -2.28
C TYR A 32 7.38 -20.88 -2.81
N LEU A 33 8.20 -20.08 -3.52
CA LEU A 33 9.41 -20.55 -4.21
C LEU A 33 10.33 -21.42 -3.32
N PRO A 34 10.69 -21.04 -2.07
CA PRO A 34 11.50 -21.88 -1.20
C PRO A 34 10.85 -23.24 -0.90
N CYS A 35 9.54 -23.26 -0.64
CA CYS A 35 8.80 -24.50 -0.40
C CYS A 35 8.73 -25.37 -1.67
N LEU A 36 8.52 -24.78 -2.84
CA LEU A 36 8.45 -25.50 -4.11
C LEU A 36 9.81 -26.10 -4.51
N ALA A 37 10.90 -25.37 -4.30
CA ALA A 37 12.26 -25.83 -4.58
C ALA A 37 12.66 -27.06 -3.76
N GLN A 38 12.10 -27.21 -2.55
CA GLN A 38 12.28 -28.43 -1.73
C GLN A 38 11.56 -29.66 -2.30
N LEU A 39 10.53 -29.46 -3.14
CA LEU A 39 9.71 -30.54 -3.71
C LEU A 39 10.19 -30.99 -5.09
N GLY A 40 10.92 -30.14 -5.80
CA GLY A 40 11.40 -30.44 -7.14
C GLY A 40 12.07 -29.26 -7.83
N GLU A 41 12.40 -29.47 -9.11
CA GLU A 41 12.95 -28.43 -9.98
C GLU A 41 11.86 -27.40 -10.29
N VAL A 42 12.11 -26.12 -9.98
CA VAL A 42 11.18 -25.01 -10.27
C VAL A 42 11.64 -24.30 -11.53
N VAL A 43 10.73 -24.16 -12.49
CA VAL A 43 10.97 -23.44 -13.76
C VAL A 43 9.94 -22.33 -13.90
N GLN A 44 10.39 -21.08 -13.93
CA GLN A 44 9.51 -19.92 -14.16
C GLN A 44 9.41 -19.62 -15.66
N VAL A 45 8.20 -19.52 -16.18
CA VAL A 45 7.92 -19.19 -17.59
C VAL A 45 7.44 -17.74 -17.73
N GLN A 46 7.48 -17.20 -18.95
CA GLN A 46 6.98 -15.85 -19.28
C GLN A 46 5.70 -15.90 -20.12
N ASP A 47 5.58 -16.89 -21.01
CA ASP A 47 4.40 -17.15 -21.82
C ASP A 47 3.92 -18.61 -21.59
N PRO A 48 2.99 -18.81 -20.65
CA PRO A 48 2.47 -20.15 -20.36
C PRO A 48 1.85 -20.86 -21.56
N ALA A 49 1.29 -20.12 -22.52
CA ALA A 49 0.58 -20.70 -23.65
C ALA A 49 1.55 -21.40 -24.64
N SER A 50 2.79 -20.95 -24.73
CA SER A 50 3.80 -21.53 -25.62
C SER A 50 4.83 -22.40 -24.89
N GLU A 51 5.15 -22.10 -23.63
CA GLU A 51 6.26 -22.74 -22.92
C GLU A 51 5.87 -23.98 -22.11
N VAL A 52 4.69 -23.99 -21.47
CA VAL A 52 4.35 -25.01 -20.46
C VAL A 52 4.30 -26.43 -21.03
N ASP A 53 3.66 -26.62 -22.17
CA ASP A 53 3.54 -27.95 -22.78
C ASP A 53 4.84 -28.45 -23.42
N ALA A 54 5.76 -27.56 -23.76
CA ALA A 54 7.12 -27.95 -24.16
C ALA A 54 7.88 -28.54 -22.97
N LEU A 55 7.90 -27.82 -21.85
CA LEU A 55 8.54 -28.26 -20.60
C LEU A 55 7.89 -29.53 -20.02
N TYR A 56 6.57 -29.66 -20.13
CA TYR A 56 5.84 -30.85 -19.72
C TYR A 56 6.23 -32.07 -20.54
N ARG A 57 6.30 -31.96 -21.87
CA ARG A 57 6.73 -33.06 -22.76
C ARG A 57 8.18 -33.47 -22.51
N GLU A 58 9.06 -32.51 -22.24
CA GLU A 58 10.45 -32.77 -21.88
C GLU A 58 10.55 -33.56 -20.57
N ALA A 59 9.83 -33.12 -19.52
CA ALA A 59 9.79 -33.83 -18.25
C ALA A 59 9.20 -35.24 -18.39
N ALA A 60 8.13 -35.37 -19.17
CA ALA A 60 7.50 -36.67 -19.46
C ALA A 60 8.46 -37.62 -20.18
N ALA A 61 9.24 -37.13 -21.16
CA ALA A 61 10.27 -37.92 -21.85
C ALA A 61 11.39 -38.37 -20.89
N ALA A 62 11.70 -37.56 -19.88
CA ALA A 62 12.64 -37.91 -18.80
C ALA A 62 12.02 -38.75 -17.67
N GLY A 63 10.76 -39.20 -17.79
CA GLY A 63 10.07 -39.97 -16.75
C GLY A 63 9.78 -39.17 -15.46
N THR A 64 9.88 -37.84 -15.51
CA THR A 64 9.71 -36.95 -14.37
C THR A 64 8.30 -36.38 -14.33
N PRO A 65 7.54 -36.56 -13.22
CA PRO A 65 6.22 -35.93 -13.06
C PRO A 65 6.32 -34.41 -13.13
N ALA A 66 5.36 -33.78 -13.80
CA ALA A 66 5.34 -32.32 -13.98
C ALA A 66 3.96 -31.72 -13.67
N VAL A 67 3.94 -30.49 -13.18
CA VAL A 67 2.74 -29.72 -12.85
C VAL A 67 2.97 -28.24 -13.12
N PHE A 68 1.92 -27.54 -13.58
CA PHE A 68 1.93 -26.10 -13.78
C PHE A 68 1.12 -25.40 -12.68
N LEU A 69 1.74 -24.45 -11.97
CA LEU A 69 1.11 -23.57 -10.99
C LEU A 69 0.99 -22.17 -11.58
N SER A 70 -0.25 -21.74 -11.84
CA SER A 70 -0.57 -20.40 -12.32
C SER A 70 -0.95 -19.52 -11.14
N PHE A 71 -0.11 -18.53 -10.81
CA PHE A 71 -0.40 -17.48 -9.84
C PHE A 71 -1.08 -16.33 -10.56
N THR A 72 -2.32 -16.57 -10.97
CA THR A 72 -3.21 -15.62 -11.64
C THR A 72 -4.65 -15.93 -11.28
N PRO A 73 -5.59 -14.97 -11.49
CA PRO A 73 -7.01 -15.27 -11.36
C PRO A 73 -7.47 -16.30 -12.41
N PRO A 74 -8.57 -17.02 -12.16
CA PRO A 74 -9.02 -18.12 -13.02
C PRO A 74 -9.19 -17.73 -14.49
N HIS A 75 -9.72 -16.54 -14.77
CA HIS A 75 -9.95 -16.06 -16.13
C HIS A 75 -8.66 -15.74 -16.92
N ARG A 76 -7.51 -15.66 -16.24
CA ARG A 76 -6.18 -15.44 -16.83
C ARG A 76 -5.26 -16.66 -16.75
N THR A 77 -5.70 -17.73 -16.09
CA THR A 77 -4.95 -18.99 -16.08
C THR A 77 -4.98 -19.60 -17.48
N ALA A 78 -3.81 -19.91 -18.03
CA ALA A 78 -3.72 -20.55 -19.35
C ALA A 78 -4.44 -21.91 -19.35
N GLY A 79 -5.41 -22.05 -20.25
CA GLY A 79 -6.23 -23.25 -20.43
C GLY A 79 -5.73 -24.15 -21.57
N ASN A 80 -6.39 -25.29 -21.77
CA ASN A 80 -6.12 -26.26 -22.85
C ASN A 80 -4.69 -26.83 -22.89
N LEU A 81 -3.99 -26.83 -21.76
CA LEU A 81 -2.64 -27.39 -21.64
C LEU A 81 -2.69 -28.91 -21.43
N GLN A 82 -1.71 -29.63 -21.97
CA GLN A 82 -1.47 -31.04 -21.64
C GLN A 82 -0.96 -31.21 -20.21
N CYS A 83 -0.20 -30.23 -19.72
CA CYS A 83 0.31 -30.21 -18.36
C CYS A 83 -0.82 -30.10 -17.32
N PRO A 84 -0.84 -30.94 -16.25
CA PRO A 84 -1.75 -30.75 -15.14
C PRO A 84 -1.63 -29.34 -14.55
N THR A 85 -2.70 -28.56 -14.65
CA THR A 85 -2.71 -27.15 -14.24
C THR A 85 -3.36 -26.98 -12.87
N VAL A 86 -2.77 -26.13 -12.05
CA VAL A 86 -3.24 -25.69 -10.74
C VAL A 86 -3.31 -24.17 -10.75
N CYS A 87 -4.50 -23.59 -10.56
CA CYS A 87 -4.65 -22.15 -10.32
C CYS A 87 -4.42 -21.87 -8.83
N VAL A 88 -3.50 -20.97 -8.51
CA VAL A 88 -3.28 -20.45 -7.16
C VAL A 88 -4.01 -19.11 -7.08
N LEU A 89 -5.03 -19.04 -6.21
CA LEU A 89 -6.00 -17.95 -6.19
C LEU A 89 -6.07 -17.27 -4.81
N ALA A 90 -5.99 -15.94 -4.83
CA ALA A 90 -6.35 -15.09 -3.70
C ALA A 90 -7.80 -14.58 -3.86
N TRP A 91 -8.62 -14.73 -2.82
CA TRP A 91 -9.98 -14.19 -2.81
C TRP A 91 -10.41 -13.76 -1.41
N GLU A 92 -11.14 -12.65 -1.34
CA GLU A 92 -11.48 -11.99 -0.09
C GLU A 92 -12.94 -11.53 0.01
N PHE A 93 -13.74 -11.75 -1.03
CA PHE A 93 -15.15 -11.34 -1.05
C PHE A 93 -16.11 -12.53 -0.83
N ASP A 94 -17.37 -12.26 -0.54
CA ASP A 94 -18.35 -13.29 -0.13
C ASP A 94 -18.72 -14.31 -1.22
N ASN A 95 -18.54 -13.94 -2.49
CA ASN A 95 -18.79 -14.76 -3.67
C ASN A 95 -17.79 -14.41 -4.78
N ILE A 96 -17.57 -15.30 -5.75
CA ILE A 96 -16.72 -15.10 -6.94
C ILE A 96 -17.56 -14.74 -8.18
N PRO A 97 -16.97 -14.09 -9.20
CA PRO A 97 -17.61 -13.85 -10.49
C PRO A 97 -18.28 -15.08 -11.10
N SER A 98 -19.58 -14.98 -11.37
CA SER A 98 -20.40 -16.09 -11.86
C SER A 98 -21.28 -15.75 -13.07
N ASP A 99 -21.23 -14.50 -13.53
CA ASP A 99 -22.07 -14.00 -14.62
C ASP A 99 -21.35 -14.12 -15.96
N ASP A 100 -22.12 -14.27 -17.04
CA ASP A 100 -21.63 -14.26 -18.42
C ASP A 100 -21.90 -12.91 -19.07
N TRP A 101 -21.17 -11.87 -18.63
CA TRP A 101 -21.42 -10.50 -19.12
C TRP A 101 -20.68 -10.15 -20.41
N ASP A 102 -19.64 -10.91 -20.75
CA ASP A 102 -18.91 -10.78 -22.01
C ASP A 102 -18.96 -12.13 -22.76
N PRO A 103 -19.81 -12.25 -23.81
CA PRO A 103 -19.88 -13.46 -24.62
C PRO A 103 -18.56 -13.80 -25.34
N ALA A 104 -17.70 -12.81 -25.61
CA ALA A 104 -16.39 -13.02 -26.24
C ALA A 104 -15.34 -13.49 -25.21
N GLN A 105 -15.56 -13.22 -23.92
CA GLN A 105 -14.69 -13.64 -22.82
C GLN A 105 -15.47 -14.47 -21.79
N PRO A 106 -15.92 -15.69 -22.15
CA PRO A 106 -16.72 -16.55 -21.27
C PRO A 106 -16.02 -16.92 -19.95
N TRP A 107 -14.69 -16.78 -19.90
CA TRP A 107 -13.86 -17.07 -18.73
C TRP A 107 -13.93 -16.01 -17.63
N GLN A 108 -14.49 -14.83 -17.92
CA GLN A 108 -14.82 -13.83 -16.88
C GLN A 108 -15.80 -14.39 -15.84
N ASN A 109 -16.56 -15.42 -16.21
CA ASN A 109 -17.25 -16.30 -15.28
C ASN A 109 -16.26 -17.25 -14.61
N TRP A 110 -15.78 -16.88 -13.42
CA TRP A 110 -14.79 -17.66 -12.70
C TRP A 110 -15.29 -19.03 -12.25
N VAL A 111 -16.61 -19.18 -12.06
CA VAL A 111 -17.20 -20.50 -11.80
C VAL A 111 -16.95 -21.46 -12.97
N LYS A 112 -17.08 -20.99 -14.22
CA LYS A 112 -16.77 -21.79 -15.42
C LYS A 112 -15.27 -22.04 -15.55
N ALA A 113 -14.44 -21.01 -15.41
CA ALA A 113 -12.99 -21.14 -15.51
C ALA A 113 -12.44 -22.17 -14.49
N ILE A 114 -12.88 -22.10 -13.23
CA ILE A 114 -12.45 -23.07 -12.20
C ILE A 114 -12.90 -24.50 -12.52
N ARG A 115 -14.08 -24.69 -13.13
CA ARG A 115 -14.55 -26.02 -13.53
C ARG A 115 -13.69 -26.64 -14.62
N GLU A 116 -13.20 -25.83 -15.54
CA GLU A 116 -12.29 -26.27 -16.59
C GLU A 116 -10.89 -26.58 -16.03
N ILE A 117 -10.33 -25.67 -15.23
CA ILE A 117 -9.00 -25.84 -14.60
C ILE A 117 -8.97 -27.08 -13.70
N GLY A 118 -10.03 -27.29 -12.91
CA GLY A 118 -10.25 -28.49 -12.10
C GLY A 118 -9.37 -28.64 -10.85
N ASN A 119 -8.23 -27.95 -10.73
CA ASN A 119 -7.41 -27.92 -9.51
C ASN A 119 -7.14 -26.47 -9.09
N VAL A 120 -7.50 -26.13 -7.84
CA VAL A 120 -7.31 -24.79 -7.28
C VAL A 120 -6.67 -24.88 -5.91
N ILE A 121 -5.62 -24.09 -5.69
CA ILE A 121 -5.10 -23.76 -4.38
C ILE A 121 -5.62 -22.38 -4.01
N THR A 122 -6.30 -22.26 -2.87
CA THR A 122 -6.56 -20.95 -2.25
C THR A 122 -5.57 -20.68 -1.14
N ILE A 123 -5.32 -19.40 -0.88
CA ILE A 123 -4.42 -18.98 0.21
C ILE A 123 -5.12 -18.83 1.57
N SER A 124 -6.45 -19.00 1.63
CA SER A 124 -7.23 -18.96 2.87
C SER A 124 -8.37 -19.97 2.89
N ASP A 125 -8.75 -20.40 4.10
CA ASP A 125 -9.89 -21.29 4.31
C ASP A 125 -11.21 -20.59 3.96
N TYR A 126 -11.32 -19.28 4.21
CA TYR A 126 -12.42 -18.44 3.78
C TYR A 126 -12.66 -18.56 2.26
N ALA A 127 -11.62 -18.32 1.44
CA ALA A 127 -11.70 -18.42 -0.01
C ALA A 127 -12.08 -19.84 -0.47
N THR A 128 -11.49 -20.88 0.15
CA THR A 128 -11.85 -22.26 -0.16
C THR A 128 -13.33 -22.53 0.10
N ARG A 129 -13.90 -22.02 1.20
CA ARG A 129 -15.34 -22.18 1.50
C ARG A 129 -16.22 -21.41 0.51
N VAL A 130 -15.86 -20.17 0.17
CA VAL A 130 -16.59 -19.36 -0.83
C VAL A 130 -16.64 -20.09 -2.17
N ILE A 131 -15.48 -20.48 -2.70
CA ILE A 131 -15.37 -21.10 -4.03
C ILE A 131 -16.10 -22.45 -4.04
N ARG A 132 -15.91 -23.30 -3.03
CA ARG A 132 -16.59 -24.62 -2.98
C ARG A 132 -18.12 -24.48 -2.96
N ARG A 133 -18.66 -23.45 -2.27
CA ARG A 133 -20.11 -23.20 -2.23
C ARG A 133 -20.67 -22.87 -3.61
N GLN A 134 -19.98 -22.06 -4.42
CA GLN A 134 -20.49 -21.63 -5.74
C GLN A 134 -20.16 -22.62 -6.86
N VAL A 135 -18.95 -23.19 -6.86
CA VAL A 135 -18.49 -24.08 -7.93
C VAL A 135 -19.12 -25.47 -7.83
N GLY A 136 -19.38 -25.94 -6.61
CA GLY A 136 -19.96 -27.26 -6.35
C GLY A 136 -18.95 -28.40 -6.52
N ARG A 137 -19.44 -29.58 -6.93
CA ARG A 137 -18.62 -30.79 -7.10
C ARG A 137 -17.82 -30.74 -8.41
N GLY A 138 -16.67 -31.42 -8.43
CA GLY A 138 -15.82 -31.59 -9.61
C GLY A 138 -14.40 -31.07 -9.35
N PRO A 139 -14.20 -29.74 -9.24
CA PRO A 139 -12.89 -29.17 -8.98
C PRO A 139 -12.34 -29.51 -7.58
N LYS A 140 -11.04 -29.79 -7.53
CA LYS A 140 -10.27 -29.96 -6.29
C LYS A 140 -9.79 -28.60 -5.81
N VAL A 141 -10.54 -28.00 -4.91
CA VAL A 141 -10.19 -26.73 -4.26
C VAL A 141 -9.60 -27.03 -2.88
N VAL A 142 -8.38 -26.60 -2.58
CA VAL A 142 -7.71 -26.82 -1.28
C VAL A 142 -7.07 -25.54 -0.75
N THR A 143 -7.04 -25.37 0.57
CA THR A 143 -6.28 -24.29 1.20
C THR A 143 -4.83 -24.70 1.40
N ILE A 144 -3.92 -23.95 0.81
CA ILE A 144 -2.50 -23.96 1.12
C ILE A 144 -2.10 -22.49 1.17
N PRO A 145 -1.82 -21.90 2.34
CA PRO A 145 -1.50 -20.48 2.44
C PRO A 145 -0.10 -20.17 1.93
N ALA A 146 0.19 -18.88 1.71
CA ALA A 146 1.55 -18.41 1.55
C ALA A 146 2.33 -18.61 2.86
N PRO A 147 3.55 -19.17 2.80
CA PRO A 147 4.30 -19.44 4.01
C PRO A 147 4.81 -18.15 4.67
N VAL A 148 4.85 -18.19 6.00
CA VAL A 148 5.40 -17.15 6.86
C VAL A 148 6.19 -17.84 7.96
N ASP A 149 7.49 -17.61 7.97
CA ASP A 149 8.40 -18.09 9.01
C ASP A 149 8.81 -16.91 9.90
N SER A 150 9.11 -17.20 11.17
CA SER A 150 9.82 -16.24 12.03
C SER A 150 11.24 -16.04 11.48
N GLY A 151 11.73 -14.80 11.44
CA GLY A 151 13.06 -14.43 10.95
C GLY A 151 14.24 -14.93 11.79
N ALA A 152 14.01 -15.76 12.80
CA ALA A 152 15.00 -16.27 13.74
C ALA A 152 15.59 -17.63 13.29
N ASP A 153 16.26 -17.65 12.13
CA ASP A 153 17.30 -18.66 11.83
C ASP A 153 18.72 -18.15 12.17
N GLY A 154 18.83 -16.95 12.77
CA GLY A 154 20.06 -16.38 13.30
C GLY A 154 19.95 -16.09 14.80
N ASP A 155 20.83 -16.74 15.57
CA ASP A 155 21.23 -16.54 16.97
C ASP A 155 20.49 -15.48 17.83
N GLY A 156 19.92 -15.93 18.96
CA GLY A 156 19.39 -15.09 20.03
C GLY A 156 17.92 -14.67 19.85
N GLY A 157 16.98 -15.49 20.34
CA GLY A 157 15.58 -15.10 20.41
C GLY A 157 15.44 -13.73 21.10
N MET A 158 15.00 -12.71 20.35
CA MET A 158 14.72 -11.38 20.92
C MET A 158 13.65 -11.52 21.99
N VAL A 159 14.08 -11.48 23.25
CA VAL A 159 13.19 -11.31 24.39
C VAL A 159 12.63 -9.89 24.27
N ARG A 160 11.36 -9.78 23.86
CA ARG A 160 10.65 -8.49 23.85
C ARG A 160 10.51 -8.02 25.29
N VAL A 161 11.24 -6.98 25.67
CA VAL A 161 11.10 -6.32 26.96
C VAL A 161 9.76 -5.59 26.96
N ALA A 162 8.97 -5.76 28.02
CA ALA A 162 7.73 -5.02 28.19
C ALA A 162 8.04 -3.50 28.17
N PRO A 163 7.33 -2.69 27.38
CA PRO A 163 7.70 -1.30 27.14
C PRO A 163 7.62 -0.38 28.37
N GLY A 164 7.08 -0.84 29.50
CA GLY A 164 7.15 -0.13 30.79
C GLY A 164 8.57 0.02 31.35
N GLU A 165 9.54 -0.78 30.90
CA GLU A 165 10.96 -0.69 31.28
C GLU A 165 11.87 -0.23 30.13
N ALA A 166 11.35 -0.15 28.90
CA ALA A 166 12.16 0.15 27.72
C ALA A 166 12.38 1.67 27.61
N GLY A 167 13.63 2.08 27.77
CA GLY A 167 14.09 3.41 27.37
C GLY A 167 13.79 3.72 25.89
N PRO A 168 14.13 4.93 25.42
CA PRO A 168 13.88 5.33 24.04
C PRO A 168 14.40 4.29 23.03
N ARG A 169 13.51 3.79 22.15
CA ARG A 169 13.83 2.85 21.07
C ARG A 169 14.31 3.63 19.84
N ARG A 170 15.33 3.13 19.13
CA ARG A 170 15.85 3.77 17.91
C ARG A 170 15.48 2.93 16.70
N LEU A 171 14.97 3.58 15.66
CA LEU A 171 14.70 3.00 14.35
C LEU A 171 15.45 3.81 13.30
N THR A 172 16.42 3.20 12.62
CA THR A 172 17.22 3.86 11.57
C THR A 172 16.80 3.34 10.20
N LEU A 173 16.48 4.24 9.28
CA LEU A 173 15.89 3.93 7.98
C LEU A 173 16.59 4.72 6.87
N GLY A 174 16.97 4.07 5.77
CA GLY A 174 17.34 4.65 4.49
C GLY A 174 16.13 4.95 3.61
N ALA A 175 15.03 5.43 4.21
CA ALA A 175 13.77 5.72 3.54
C ALA A 175 13.31 7.15 3.82
N ALA A 176 12.44 7.69 2.96
CA ALA A 176 11.83 8.99 3.19
C ALA A 176 10.86 8.89 4.38
N VAL A 177 10.95 9.82 5.31
CA VAL A 177 10.11 9.85 6.52
C VAL A 177 9.39 11.18 6.62
N PHE A 178 8.10 11.13 6.91
CA PHE A 178 7.27 12.28 7.26
C PHE A 178 6.75 12.08 8.68
N ASP A 179 7.08 13.01 9.57
CA ASP A 179 6.81 12.89 10.99
C ASP A 179 6.05 14.12 11.48
N THR A 180 4.90 13.93 12.12
CA THR A 180 4.08 15.04 12.65
C THR A 180 4.83 15.89 13.67
N GLN A 181 5.89 15.39 14.31
CA GLN A 181 6.73 16.22 15.18
C GLN A 181 7.53 17.28 14.43
N CYS A 182 7.82 17.03 13.14
CA CYS A 182 8.55 17.93 12.25
C CYS A 182 7.63 18.88 11.47
N LEU A 183 6.32 18.85 11.75
CA LEU A 183 5.30 19.65 11.07
C LEU A 183 4.63 20.62 12.05
N ASP A 184 4.32 21.82 11.55
CA ASP A 184 3.34 22.74 12.12
C ASP A 184 1.99 22.42 11.49
N ILE A 185 1.03 22.02 12.32
CA ILE A 185 -0.29 21.52 11.90
C ILE A 185 -1.35 22.40 12.56
N ASP A 186 -2.14 23.09 11.74
CA ASP A 186 -3.34 23.80 12.18
C ASP A 186 -4.58 23.30 11.41
N SER A 187 -5.77 23.85 11.69
CA SER A 187 -7.01 23.37 11.08
C SER A 187 -7.09 23.57 9.56
N GLU A 188 -6.25 24.42 8.99
CA GLU A 188 -6.28 24.84 7.59
C GLU A 188 -5.00 24.48 6.82
N SER A 189 -3.92 24.11 7.50
CA SER A 189 -2.60 23.96 6.89
C SER A 189 -1.70 22.95 7.62
N VAL A 190 -0.78 22.37 6.84
CA VAL A 190 0.30 21.51 7.32
C VAL A 190 1.58 21.97 6.65
N THR A 191 2.50 22.53 7.44
CA THR A 191 3.79 23.04 6.95
C THR A 191 4.95 22.41 7.73
N PRO A 192 6.15 22.29 7.15
CA PRO A 192 7.31 21.83 7.91
C PRO A 192 7.77 22.87 8.94
N LYS A 193 8.23 22.42 10.10
CA LYS A 193 8.86 23.29 11.11
C LYS A 193 10.21 23.82 10.63
N LEU A 194 10.37 25.14 10.67
CA LEU A 194 11.61 25.86 10.30
C LEU A 194 12.87 25.34 11.02
N SER A 195 12.74 24.89 12.28
CA SER A 195 13.87 24.43 13.10
C SER A 195 14.34 22.99 12.84
N VAL A 196 13.58 22.19 12.07
CA VAL A 196 13.81 20.74 11.90
C VAL A 196 14.32 20.40 10.49
N SER A 197 14.64 21.41 9.67
CA SER A 197 15.23 21.22 8.32
C SER A 197 16.55 20.43 8.34
N ALA A 198 17.21 20.32 9.51
CA ALA A 198 18.42 19.51 9.70
C ALA A 198 18.19 18.13 10.35
N ALA A 199 17.00 17.80 10.87
CA ALA A 199 16.78 16.58 11.71
C ALA A 199 15.56 15.73 11.34
N ALA A 200 14.62 16.24 10.54
CA ALA A 200 13.78 15.37 9.72
C ALA A 200 14.65 14.83 8.58
N GLY A 201 14.36 13.64 8.04
CA GLY A 201 14.98 13.12 6.82
C GLY A 201 14.66 13.94 5.55
N HIS A 202 14.65 15.26 5.67
CA HIS A 202 14.46 16.28 4.65
C HIS A 202 15.79 16.92 4.21
N GLU A 203 16.93 16.24 4.35
CA GLU A 203 17.98 16.41 3.34
C GLU A 203 17.57 15.64 2.07
N GLN A 204 16.43 16.05 1.52
CA GLN A 204 16.19 15.91 0.10
C GLN A 204 17.34 16.66 -0.57
N GLY A 205 17.98 16.07 -1.58
CA GLY A 205 19.09 16.73 -2.26
C GLY A 205 18.72 18.18 -2.57
N SER A 206 19.64 19.12 -2.34
CA SER A 206 19.39 20.52 -2.70
C SER A 206 19.00 20.58 -4.16
N TRP A 207 17.98 21.37 -4.47
CA TRP A 207 17.65 21.61 -5.86
C TRP A 207 18.88 22.14 -6.59
N ASP A 208 19.22 21.50 -7.71
CA ASP A 208 20.43 21.75 -8.48
C ASP A 208 20.36 23.04 -9.32
N GLY A 209 19.22 23.73 -9.27
CA GLY A 209 18.94 24.95 -10.02
C GLY A 209 18.48 24.73 -11.45
N ARG A 210 18.33 23.48 -11.91
CA ARG A 210 17.76 23.18 -13.22
C ARG A 210 16.27 23.48 -13.24
N THR A 211 15.79 23.96 -14.39
CA THR A 211 14.37 24.28 -14.55
C THR A 211 13.51 23.02 -14.36
N ALA A 212 12.59 23.10 -13.42
CA ALA A 212 11.62 22.06 -13.12
C ALA A 212 10.21 22.54 -13.46
N HIS A 213 9.40 21.67 -14.07
CA HIS A 213 8.03 21.99 -14.50
C HIS A 213 7.04 20.99 -13.96
N TRP A 214 5.88 21.50 -13.56
CA TRP A 214 4.73 20.73 -13.12
C TRP A 214 3.51 21.14 -13.93
N GLY A 215 2.79 20.12 -14.40
CA GLY A 215 1.43 20.25 -14.92
C GLY A 215 0.47 19.55 -13.96
N PHE A 216 -0.61 20.24 -13.60
CA PHE A 216 -1.60 19.76 -12.63
C PHE A 216 -2.91 19.35 -13.29
N SER A 217 -2.84 18.94 -14.56
CA SER A 217 -3.97 18.38 -15.27
C SER A 217 -3.95 16.86 -15.20
N SER A 218 -5.12 16.23 -15.32
CA SER A 218 -5.29 14.77 -15.25
C SER A 218 -4.54 13.99 -16.34
N GLY A 219 -4.03 14.66 -17.38
CA GLY A 219 -3.21 14.08 -18.44
C GLY A 219 -1.71 14.38 -18.34
N ALA A 220 -1.26 15.12 -17.33
CA ALA A 220 0.14 15.49 -17.16
C ALA A 220 0.95 14.33 -16.56
N GLU A 221 2.21 14.15 -17.00
CA GLU A 221 3.11 13.11 -16.48
C GLU A 221 3.56 13.34 -15.02
N THR A 222 3.29 14.52 -14.45
CA THR A 222 3.81 14.96 -13.13
C THR A 222 2.72 15.20 -12.09
N SER A 223 1.52 14.70 -12.34
CA SER A 223 0.28 15.22 -11.78
C SER A 223 0.04 14.82 -10.29
N GLY A 224 -0.50 15.76 -9.52
CA GLY A 224 -1.16 15.63 -8.20
C GLY A 224 -0.22 15.49 -7.00
N GLN A 225 1.00 15.04 -7.24
CA GLN A 225 1.86 14.48 -6.20
C GLN A 225 2.44 15.44 -5.17
N TYR A 226 2.30 16.72 -5.47
CA TYR A 226 2.86 17.82 -4.71
C TYR A 226 1.77 18.72 -4.12
N LEU A 227 0.50 18.48 -4.45
CA LEU A 227 -0.62 19.33 -4.04
C LEU A 227 -1.16 18.89 -2.68
N VAL A 228 -1.23 19.83 -1.74
CA VAL A 228 -1.86 19.66 -0.43
C VAL A 228 -3.00 20.66 -0.30
N GLY A 229 -4.17 20.17 0.10
CA GLY A 229 -5.37 21.00 0.22
C GLY A 229 -6.04 21.33 -1.12
N PHE A 230 -5.83 20.50 -2.15
CA PHE A 230 -6.48 20.57 -3.46
C PHE A 230 -7.44 19.39 -3.69
N TYR A 231 -8.37 19.53 -4.63
CA TYR A 231 -9.17 18.42 -5.17
C TYR A 231 -8.33 17.59 -6.16
N GLY A 232 -8.89 16.43 -6.57
CA GLY A 232 -8.34 15.66 -7.69
C GLY A 232 -8.27 16.51 -8.96
N GLU A 233 -7.28 16.22 -9.79
CA GLU A 233 -6.98 17.00 -10.98
C GLU A 233 -8.03 16.82 -12.08
N GLU A 234 -8.31 17.91 -12.76
CA GLU A 234 -9.20 17.98 -13.92
C GLU A 234 -8.37 18.07 -15.21
N HIS A 235 -9.02 18.02 -16.37
CA HIS A 235 -8.35 18.07 -17.67
C HIS A 235 -7.51 19.34 -17.91
N TRP A 236 -7.73 20.41 -17.14
CA TRP A 236 -7.04 21.69 -17.27
C TRP A 236 -6.12 22.02 -16.07
N GLY A 237 -6.39 21.49 -14.87
CA GLY A 237 -5.73 21.91 -13.63
C GLY A 237 -6.42 21.36 -12.38
N SER A 238 -6.05 21.85 -11.20
CA SER A 238 -6.67 21.46 -9.93
C SER A 238 -7.17 22.66 -9.12
N TRP A 239 -8.35 22.50 -8.51
CA TRP A 239 -8.94 23.47 -7.61
C TRP A 239 -8.50 23.25 -6.16
N SER A 240 -8.14 24.31 -5.45
CA SER A 240 -7.88 24.25 -4.03
C SER A 240 -9.18 24.00 -3.25
N LYS A 241 -9.15 23.03 -2.34
CA LYS A 241 -10.23 22.65 -1.43
C LYS A 241 -10.23 23.47 -0.14
N THR A 242 -9.07 23.99 0.26
CA THR A 242 -8.84 24.72 1.51
C THR A 242 -8.50 26.19 1.24
N ALA A 243 -8.58 27.04 2.28
CA ALA A 243 -8.20 28.45 2.19
C ALA A 243 -6.68 28.67 2.27
N ARG A 244 -5.92 27.64 2.65
CA ARG A 244 -4.46 27.64 2.74
C ARG A 244 -3.83 26.44 2.03
N PRO A 245 -4.03 26.28 0.71
CA PRO A 245 -3.44 25.19 -0.04
C PRO A 245 -1.92 25.37 -0.16
N SER A 246 -1.20 24.29 -0.41
CA SER A 246 0.25 24.34 -0.62
C SER A 246 0.76 23.35 -1.66
N VAL A 247 1.88 23.66 -2.28
CA VAL A 247 2.67 22.78 -3.14
C VAL A 247 3.94 22.38 -2.38
N ILE A 248 4.22 21.08 -2.25
CA ILE A 248 5.44 20.55 -1.63
C ILE A 248 6.42 20.16 -2.74
N PHE A 249 7.67 20.58 -2.64
CA PHE A 249 8.72 20.23 -3.59
C PHE A 249 9.47 18.97 -3.16
N PRO A 250 10.02 18.20 -4.12
CA PRO A 250 10.80 17.00 -3.83
C PRO A 250 12.22 17.29 -3.33
N TRP A 251 12.63 18.57 -3.31
CA TRP A 251 13.95 19.08 -2.91
C TRP A 251 13.81 20.27 -1.98
N SER A 252 14.88 20.54 -1.23
CA SER A 252 15.05 21.81 -0.55
C SER A 252 15.52 22.89 -1.54
N LEU A 253 14.80 24.00 -1.56
CA LEU A 253 15.09 25.24 -2.26
C LEU A 253 15.88 26.16 -1.34
N SER A 254 16.97 26.72 -1.85
CA SER A 254 17.82 27.69 -1.14
C SER A 254 18.39 28.73 -2.10
N GLY A 255 18.59 29.95 -1.60
CA GLY A 255 18.97 31.09 -2.43
C GLY A 255 17.86 31.52 -3.39
N GLU A 256 18.22 32.32 -4.39
CA GLU A 256 17.25 32.91 -5.32
C GLU A 256 16.50 31.87 -6.17
N VAL A 257 15.18 31.97 -6.19
CA VAL A 257 14.26 31.12 -6.95
C VAL A 257 13.26 31.99 -7.69
N GLU A 258 13.11 31.77 -8.98
CA GLU A 258 12.02 32.30 -9.78
C GLU A 258 10.94 31.23 -9.96
N VAL A 259 9.70 31.60 -9.64
CA VAL A 259 8.54 30.73 -9.63
C VAL A 259 7.51 31.27 -10.62
N ALA A 260 7.28 30.57 -11.73
CA ALA A 260 6.20 30.88 -12.64
C ALA A 260 5.00 29.99 -12.33
N ILE A 261 3.85 30.58 -12.00
CA ILE A 261 2.62 29.85 -11.62
C ILE A 261 1.43 30.33 -12.43
N GLU A 262 0.68 29.37 -12.98
CA GLU A 262 -0.52 29.64 -13.76
C GLU A 262 -1.76 29.41 -12.87
N LEU A 263 -2.42 30.51 -12.50
CA LEU A 263 -3.51 30.55 -11.53
C LEU A 263 -4.80 31.09 -12.12
N VAL A 264 -5.95 30.69 -11.56
CA VAL A 264 -7.28 31.23 -11.88
C VAL A 264 -8.18 31.29 -10.66
N GLY A 265 -9.05 32.28 -10.59
CA GLY A 265 -9.95 32.55 -9.48
C GLY A 265 -11.38 32.19 -9.79
N TYR A 266 -12.10 31.78 -8.75
CA TYR A 266 -13.50 31.43 -8.83
C TYR A 266 -14.32 32.23 -7.83
N GLY A 267 -15.52 32.67 -8.24
CA GLY A 267 -16.47 33.37 -7.38
C GLY A 267 -15.85 34.57 -6.66
N ALA A 268 -16.05 34.64 -5.34
CA ALA A 268 -15.51 35.67 -4.46
C ALA A 268 -13.96 35.77 -4.40
N ASN A 269 -13.23 34.81 -4.97
CA ASN A 269 -11.78 34.89 -5.10
C ASN A 269 -11.31 35.59 -6.39
N GLN A 270 -12.20 35.96 -7.31
CA GLN A 270 -11.85 36.74 -8.51
C GLN A 270 -11.57 38.21 -8.14
N GLY A 271 -10.43 38.74 -8.61
CA GLY A 271 -9.94 40.09 -8.28
C GLY A 271 -9.43 40.23 -6.84
N ARG A 272 -9.27 39.11 -6.12
CA ARG A 272 -8.82 39.12 -4.74
C ARG A 272 -7.29 39.12 -4.66
N MET A 273 -6.75 39.95 -3.78
CA MET A 273 -5.34 39.90 -3.41
C MET A 273 -5.08 38.69 -2.51
N ILE A 274 -4.14 37.84 -2.92
CA ILE A 274 -3.70 36.67 -2.16
C ILE A 274 -2.19 36.75 -1.88
N GLY A 275 -1.75 36.13 -0.80
CA GLY A 275 -0.33 35.99 -0.49
C GLY A 275 0.20 34.63 -0.92
N VAL A 276 1.29 34.61 -1.69
CA VAL A 276 2.07 33.41 -2.03
C VAL A 276 3.34 33.42 -1.21
N HIS A 277 3.56 32.36 -0.44
CA HIS A 277 4.62 32.29 0.55
C HIS A 277 5.64 31.18 0.24
N MET A 278 6.90 31.51 0.44
CA MET A 278 8.03 30.57 0.38
C MET A 278 8.95 30.86 1.57
N GLY A 279 8.84 30.04 2.62
CA GLY A 279 9.53 30.32 3.89
C GLY A 279 8.97 31.55 4.60
N ASP A 280 9.86 32.49 4.88
CA ASP A 280 9.59 33.79 5.52
C ASP A 280 9.21 34.90 4.52
N GLU A 281 9.33 34.63 3.22
CA GLU A 281 8.97 35.59 2.18
C GLU A 281 7.54 35.43 1.68
N THR A 282 6.92 36.56 1.34
CA THR A 282 5.57 36.65 0.80
C THR A 282 5.55 37.58 -0.42
N VAL A 283 4.92 37.12 -1.49
CA VAL A 283 4.58 37.95 -2.65
C VAL A 283 3.06 38.00 -2.78
N GLU A 284 2.49 39.19 -2.86
CA GLU A 284 1.07 39.38 -3.09
C GLU A 284 0.75 39.44 -4.58
N LEU A 285 -0.34 38.80 -5.00
CA LEU A 285 -0.86 38.88 -6.37
C LEU A 285 -2.39 38.95 -6.40
N GLU A 286 -2.93 39.54 -7.46
CA GLU A 286 -4.37 39.59 -7.71
C GLU A 286 -4.82 38.39 -8.55
N LEU A 287 -5.78 37.63 -8.05
CA LEU A 287 -6.25 36.39 -8.66
C LEU A 287 -7.26 36.65 -9.79
N GLN A 288 -6.87 36.33 -11.03
CA GLN A 288 -7.64 36.68 -12.22
C GLN A 288 -8.82 35.73 -12.49
N SER A 289 -9.84 36.19 -13.22
CA SER A 289 -11.00 35.36 -13.62
C SER A 289 -10.72 34.38 -14.77
N GLN A 290 -9.53 34.49 -15.37
CA GLN A 290 -9.00 33.58 -16.39
C GLN A 290 -7.62 33.08 -15.96
N LEU A 291 -7.17 31.97 -16.53
CA LEU A 291 -5.82 31.46 -16.28
C LEU A 291 -4.79 32.52 -16.65
N HIS A 292 -3.97 32.89 -15.66
CA HIS A 292 -2.94 33.90 -15.80
C HIS A 292 -1.64 33.41 -15.18
N THR A 293 -0.52 33.63 -15.88
CA THR A 293 0.81 33.26 -15.40
C THR A 293 1.42 34.41 -14.63
N HIS A 294 1.70 34.18 -13.35
CA HIS A 294 2.44 35.08 -12.49
C HIS A 294 3.88 34.59 -12.36
N VAL A 295 4.84 35.50 -12.52
CA VAL A 295 6.27 35.23 -12.26
C VAL A 295 6.65 35.91 -10.95
N LEU A 296 7.02 35.09 -9.98
CA LEU A 296 7.35 35.50 -8.61
C LEU A 296 8.82 35.22 -8.34
N HIS A 297 9.45 36.08 -7.54
CA HIS A 297 10.84 35.94 -7.14
C HIS A 297 10.92 35.78 -5.63
N PHE A 298 11.67 34.78 -5.18
CA PHE A 298 11.88 34.49 -3.77
C PHE A 298 13.37 34.26 -3.48
N ALA A 299 13.82 34.68 -2.30
CA ALA A 299 15.16 34.50 -1.76
C ALA A 299 15.09 34.01 -0.30
N PRO A 300 14.49 32.83 -0.03
CA PRO A 300 14.19 32.38 1.33
C PRO A 300 15.46 32.34 2.19
N GLY A 301 15.37 32.89 3.41
CA GLY A 301 16.52 33.02 4.32
C GLY A 301 17.03 31.68 4.84
N GLN A 302 16.25 30.62 4.68
CA GLN A 302 16.58 29.24 5.04
C GLN A 302 16.14 28.28 3.93
N ALA A 303 16.65 27.06 3.97
CA ALA A 303 16.21 26.01 3.05
C ALA A 303 14.72 25.65 3.30
N VAL A 304 13.91 25.72 2.24
CA VAL A 304 12.47 25.45 2.28
C VAL A 304 12.09 24.45 1.21
N ASN A 305 10.98 23.73 1.36
CA ASN A 305 10.55 22.74 0.38
C ASN A 305 9.06 22.86 0.05
N ASN A 306 8.45 24.01 0.26
CA ASN A 306 7.05 24.23 -0.06
C ASN A 306 6.77 25.66 -0.50
N LEU A 307 5.65 25.80 -1.19
CA LEU A 307 5.00 27.06 -1.57
C LEU A 307 3.57 27.00 -1.02
N TYR A 308 3.09 27.99 -0.29
CA TYR A 308 1.72 27.99 0.23
C TYR A 308 0.99 29.30 -0.04
N PHE A 309 -0.33 29.22 -0.12
CA PHE A 309 -1.20 30.33 -0.48
C PHE A 309 -2.05 30.75 0.73
N THR A 310 -2.36 32.04 0.82
CA THR A 310 -3.19 32.61 1.90
C THR A 310 -4.09 33.70 1.36
N GLY A 311 -5.10 34.10 2.14
CA GLY A 311 -6.04 35.15 1.74
C GLY A 311 -7.21 34.64 0.90
N LEU A 312 -7.32 33.34 0.66
CA LEU A 312 -8.44 32.73 -0.07
C LEU A 312 -9.67 32.57 0.83
N THR A 313 -10.86 32.51 0.22
CA THR A 313 -12.06 31.94 0.87
C THR A 313 -12.26 30.53 0.34
N ALA A 314 -12.58 29.61 1.25
CA ALA A 314 -12.97 28.24 0.95
C ALA A 314 -14.45 28.02 1.24
N GLU A 315 -15.29 28.98 0.84
CA GLU A 315 -16.75 28.87 0.89
C GLU A 315 -17.28 28.54 -0.52
N PRO A 316 -18.32 27.68 -0.64
CA PRO A 316 -18.99 27.48 -1.92
C PRO A 316 -19.64 28.78 -2.39
N GLU A 317 -19.50 29.10 -3.67
CA GLU A 317 -20.11 30.30 -4.24
C GLU A 317 -21.65 30.18 -4.22
N PRO A 318 -22.39 31.09 -3.57
CA PRO A 318 -23.84 31.00 -3.49
C PRO A 318 -24.51 30.96 -4.87
N GLY A 319 -25.30 29.92 -5.13
CA GLY A 319 -26.03 29.76 -6.38
C GLY A 319 -25.21 29.18 -7.55
N ALA A 320 -23.94 28.84 -7.34
CA ALA A 320 -23.14 28.11 -8.33
C ALA A 320 -23.66 26.67 -8.53
N ARG A 321 -23.51 26.14 -9.75
CA ARG A 321 -23.78 24.72 -10.05
C ARG A 321 -22.76 23.78 -9.43
N ASP A 322 -21.55 24.28 -9.18
CA ASP A 322 -20.49 23.56 -8.48
C ASP A 322 -20.56 23.93 -6.99
N HIS A 323 -20.82 22.94 -6.15
CA HIS A 323 -20.98 23.12 -4.70
C HIS A 323 -19.66 22.91 -3.93
N ARG A 324 -18.55 22.69 -4.64
CA ARG A 324 -17.22 22.56 -4.02
C ARG A 324 -16.74 23.90 -3.48
N THR A 325 -15.80 23.84 -2.54
CA THR A 325 -15.08 25.01 -2.02
C THR A 325 -13.94 25.32 -2.97
N LEU A 326 -14.15 26.24 -3.92
CA LEU A 326 -13.19 26.55 -4.98
C LEU A 326 -12.40 27.82 -4.65
N GLY A 327 -11.23 27.66 -4.01
CA GLY A 327 -10.37 28.78 -3.62
C GLY A 327 -9.63 29.39 -4.83
N LEU A 328 -8.58 28.72 -5.28
CA LEU A 328 -7.83 29.02 -6.49
C LEU A 328 -7.73 27.78 -7.37
N GLY A 329 -7.56 27.99 -8.66
CA GLY A 329 -7.23 26.97 -9.64
C GLY A 329 -5.75 27.07 -9.99
N LEU A 330 -5.05 25.94 -9.99
CA LEU A 330 -3.64 25.83 -10.33
C LEU A 330 -3.48 24.89 -11.53
N SER A 331 -2.94 25.40 -12.63
CA SER A 331 -2.75 24.64 -13.87
C SER A 331 -1.29 24.20 -14.06
N ARG A 332 -0.34 25.13 -13.86
CA ARG A 332 1.10 24.88 -14.03
C ARG A 332 1.93 25.60 -12.99
N LEU A 333 3.10 25.03 -12.71
CA LEU A 333 4.15 25.66 -11.92
C LEU A 333 5.51 25.36 -12.56
N SER A 334 6.43 26.31 -12.56
CA SER A 334 7.83 26.05 -12.84
C SER A 334 8.77 26.79 -11.92
N LEU A 335 9.89 26.15 -11.59
CA LEU A 335 10.98 26.72 -10.79
C LEU A 335 12.22 26.86 -11.67
N ARG A 336 12.90 28.00 -11.60
CA ARG A 336 14.22 28.22 -12.22
C ARG A 336 15.07 29.21 -11.43
N ARG A 337 16.39 29.17 -11.62
CA ARG A 337 17.26 30.24 -11.10
C ARG A 337 17.02 31.52 -11.91
N PRO A 338 17.03 32.71 -11.29
CA PRO A 338 16.91 33.95 -12.04
C PRO A 338 17.98 34.05 -13.14
N GLY A 339 17.56 34.38 -14.36
CA GLY A 339 18.46 34.52 -15.51
C GLY A 339 18.94 33.21 -16.15
N ALA A 340 18.47 32.04 -15.70
CA ALA A 340 18.72 30.78 -16.40
C ALA A 340 17.99 30.76 -17.75
N THR A 341 18.73 30.51 -18.84
CA THR A 341 18.14 30.24 -20.17
C THR A 341 17.51 28.85 -20.20
N ASP A 342 16.41 28.67 -20.96
CA ASP A 342 15.66 27.41 -21.10
C ASP A 342 16.46 26.29 -21.79
N ALA A 343 17.54 25.82 -21.16
CA ALA A 343 18.36 24.72 -21.62
C ALA A 343 18.34 23.59 -20.58
N ALA A 344 17.96 22.40 -21.06
CA ALA A 344 17.74 21.15 -20.33
C ALA A 344 16.67 21.24 -19.22
N THR A 345 15.43 20.96 -19.60
CA THR A 345 14.32 20.70 -18.68
C THR A 345 14.53 19.37 -17.96
N ALA A 346 14.40 19.36 -16.63
CA ALA A 346 14.25 18.13 -15.88
C ALA A 346 12.75 17.89 -15.67
N THR A 347 12.23 16.75 -16.12
CA THR A 347 10.91 16.30 -15.69
C THR A 347 11.03 15.83 -14.23
N PRO A 348 10.22 16.34 -13.28
CA PRO A 348 10.27 15.96 -11.86
C PRO A 348 10.09 14.45 -11.59
N ALA A 349 9.71 13.67 -12.61
CA ALA A 349 9.48 12.24 -12.54
C ALA A 349 10.72 11.37 -12.87
N GLN A 350 11.80 11.93 -13.42
CA GLN A 350 13.03 11.19 -13.68
C GLN A 350 14.17 11.70 -12.81
N GLY A 351 14.37 11.05 -11.66
CA GLY A 351 15.68 10.95 -11.05
C GLY A 351 16.62 10.18 -11.99
N GLY A 352 17.05 10.82 -13.07
CA GLY A 352 18.17 10.36 -13.87
C GLY A 352 19.42 10.46 -13.02
N ALA A 353 19.93 9.31 -12.60
CA ALA A 353 21.24 9.16 -12.00
C ALA A 353 22.26 9.93 -12.86
N THR A 354 22.80 11.02 -12.30
CA THR A 354 24.19 11.34 -12.58
C THR A 354 25.01 10.31 -11.80
N ASP A 355 26.12 9.81 -12.36
CA ASP A 355 27.04 8.78 -11.81
C ASP A 355 27.72 9.20 -10.48
N ARG A 356 26.95 9.68 -9.50
CA ARG A 356 27.31 9.74 -8.10
C ARG A 356 26.38 8.77 -7.40
N GLU A 357 26.96 7.78 -6.71
CA GLU A 357 26.22 6.87 -5.84
C GLU A 357 25.20 7.68 -5.02
N PRO A 358 23.90 7.31 -5.02
CA PRO A 358 22.92 8.02 -4.21
C PRO A 358 23.39 7.93 -2.76
N GLN A 359 23.71 9.07 -2.15
CA GLN A 359 23.95 9.14 -0.71
C GLN A 359 22.67 8.66 -0.03
N VAL A 360 22.72 7.47 0.55
CA VAL A 360 21.61 6.89 1.32
C VAL A 360 21.46 7.72 2.59
N VAL A 361 20.57 8.71 2.55
CA VAL A 361 20.23 9.52 3.72
C VAL A 361 19.54 8.61 4.72
N THR A 362 20.16 8.43 5.88
CA THR A 362 19.64 7.60 6.97
C THR A 362 18.92 8.49 7.98
N THR A 363 17.62 8.26 8.15
CA THR A 363 16.80 8.92 9.16
C THR A 363 16.74 8.06 10.42
N THR A 364 17.01 8.64 11.58
CA THR A 364 16.87 7.92 12.86
C THR A 364 15.70 8.47 13.67
N LEU A 365 14.71 7.62 13.93
CA LEU A 365 13.57 7.91 14.77
C LEU A 365 13.84 7.46 16.20
N VAL A 366 13.58 8.35 17.16
CA VAL A 366 13.57 8.02 18.59
C VAL A 366 12.13 7.85 19.03
N LEU A 367 11.76 6.63 19.39
CA LEU A 367 10.39 6.22 19.72
C LEU A 367 10.25 6.02 21.24
N ARG A 368 9.14 6.49 21.81
CA ARG A 368 8.80 6.40 23.24
C ARG A 368 7.36 5.91 23.40
N GLY A 369 7.07 5.35 24.57
CA GLY A 369 5.76 4.81 24.89
C GLY A 369 5.32 3.72 23.93
N THR A 370 4.03 3.69 23.58
CA THR A 370 3.44 2.65 22.75
C THR A 370 3.60 2.96 21.27
N VAL A 371 4.11 1.99 20.51
CA VAL A 371 4.33 2.08 19.07
C VAL A 371 3.41 1.10 18.35
N TYR A 372 2.54 1.66 17.52
CA TYR A 372 1.71 0.92 16.58
C TYR A 372 2.35 0.99 15.20
N ALA A 373 2.23 -0.07 14.41
CA ALA A 373 2.64 -0.04 13.01
C ALA A 373 1.58 -0.61 12.08
N SER A 374 1.54 -0.11 10.85
CA SER A 374 0.76 -0.69 9.77
C SER A 374 1.55 -0.61 8.46
N VAL A 375 1.46 -1.65 7.65
CA VAL A 375 2.17 -1.78 6.38
C VAL A 375 1.15 -2.04 5.28
N PHE A 376 0.99 -1.11 4.34
CA PHE A 376 -0.03 -1.21 3.31
C PHE A 376 0.36 -0.46 2.03
N ASN A 377 -0.40 -0.67 0.96
CA ASN A 377 -0.37 0.18 -0.21
C ASN A 377 -1.48 1.25 -0.08
N PRO A 378 -1.16 2.56 -0.02
CA PRO A 378 -2.16 3.59 0.19
C PRO A 378 -3.13 3.79 -0.98
N ALA A 379 -2.74 3.41 -2.21
CA ALA A 379 -3.62 3.48 -3.39
C ALA A 379 -4.67 2.35 -3.42
N ASP A 380 -4.49 1.31 -2.60
CA ASP A 380 -5.45 0.22 -2.46
C ASP A 380 -6.52 0.61 -1.43
N GLY A 381 -7.65 1.12 -1.92
CA GLY A 381 -8.78 1.58 -1.09
C GLY A 381 -9.30 0.51 -0.12
N ARG A 382 -9.02 -0.78 -0.36
CA ARG A 382 -9.42 -1.85 0.55
C ARG A 382 -8.67 -1.81 1.88
N LYS A 383 -7.47 -1.22 1.93
CA LYS A 383 -6.63 -1.18 3.15
C LYS A 383 -7.18 -0.24 4.22
N ASN A 384 -8.10 0.66 3.85
CA ASN A 384 -8.83 1.55 4.76
C ASN A 384 -7.92 2.28 5.76
N TRP A 385 -6.79 2.80 5.26
CA TRP A 385 -5.79 3.45 6.10
C TRP A 385 -6.28 4.77 6.71
N LEU A 386 -7.34 5.37 6.15
CA LEU A 386 -7.97 6.56 6.70
C LEU A 386 -8.54 6.30 8.10
N ASP A 387 -9.21 5.16 8.30
CA ASP A 387 -9.75 4.77 9.61
C ASP A 387 -8.62 4.47 10.61
N ILE A 388 -7.53 3.83 10.15
CA ILE A 388 -6.33 3.56 10.98
C ILE A 388 -5.80 4.86 11.60
N VAL A 389 -5.64 5.92 10.79
CA VAL A 389 -5.09 7.20 11.25
C VAL A 389 -6.10 7.97 12.09
N THR A 390 -7.34 8.13 11.61
CA THR A 390 -8.35 8.92 12.32
C THR A 390 -8.69 8.31 13.68
N ALA A 391 -8.88 7.00 13.78
CA ALA A 391 -9.17 6.33 15.04
C ALA A 391 -7.99 6.42 16.03
N PHE A 392 -6.75 6.31 15.54
CA PHE A 392 -5.55 6.50 16.37
C PHE A 392 -5.47 7.90 16.96
N VAL A 393 -5.62 8.93 16.11
CA VAL A 393 -5.54 10.33 16.54
C VAL A 393 -6.67 10.67 17.51
N TRP A 394 -7.88 10.14 17.31
CA TRP A 394 -8.97 10.33 18.27
C TRP A 394 -8.78 9.56 19.58
N ALA A 395 -8.15 8.38 19.54
CA ALA A 395 -7.85 7.60 20.74
C ALA A 395 -6.79 8.26 21.62
N PHE A 396 -5.80 8.91 21.01
CA PHE A 396 -4.60 9.42 21.70
C PHE A 396 -4.35 10.91 21.49
N ARG A 397 -5.39 11.68 21.16
CA ARG A 397 -5.32 13.09 20.78
C ARG A 397 -4.37 13.91 21.64
N ASP A 398 -4.39 13.74 22.94
CA ASP A 398 -3.62 14.55 23.89
C ASP A 398 -2.36 13.85 24.44
N ASP A 399 -2.04 12.64 23.96
CA ASP A 399 -0.96 11.79 24.48
C ASP A 399 0.23 11.71 23.50
N PRO A 400 1.36 12.41 23.79
CA PRO A 400 2.55 12.41 22.94
C PRO A 400 3.37 11.11 23.00
N ASP A 401 3.10 10.21 23.94
CA ASP A 401 3.81 8.93 24.11
C ASP A 401 3.14 7.79 23.32
N LYS A 402 2.33 8.14 22.32
CA LYS A 402 1.69 7.21 21.39
C LYS A 402 2.17 7.52 19.99
N THR A 403 2.77 6.52 19.33
CA THR A 403 3.28 6.66 17.96
C THR A 403 2.61 5.66 17.03
N LEU A 404 2.17 6.11 15.86
CA LEU A 404 1.70 5.29 14.75
C LEU A 404 2.68 5.37 13.57
N LEU A 405 3.30 4.25 13.22
CA LEU A 405 4.19 4.09 12.06
C LEU A 405 3.38 3.55 10.88
N LEU A 406 3.38 4.27 9.75
CA LEU A 406 2.71 3.88 8.52
C LEU A 406 3.75 3.61 7.44
N LYS A 407 4.05 2.35 7.16
CA LYS A 407 4.94 2.00 6.05
C LYS A 407 4.13 1.88 4.76
N MET A 408 4.38 2.79 3.83
CA MET A 408 3.72 2.87 2.53
C MET A 408 4.46 2.02 1.50
N SER A 409 3.76 1.09 0.87
CA SER A 409 4.29 0.11 -0.09
C SER A 409 3.95 0.50 -1.53
N HIS A 410 4.23 1.74 -1.91
CA HIS A 410 4.05 2.25 -3.27
C HIS A 410 5.29 3.04 -3.69
N HIS A 411 5.60 3.07 -4.98
CA HIS A 411 6.70 3.86 -5.54
C HIS A 411 6.38 5.36 -5.68
N ASN A 412 5.12 5.77 -5.44
CA ASN A 412 4.63 7.11 -5.73
C ASN A 412 4.09 7.77 -4.47
N ARG A 413 4.76 8.85 -4.03
CA ARG A 413 4.42 9.65 -2.84
C ARG A 413 3.10 10.40 -3.00
N SER A 414 2.69 10.66 -4.25
CA SER A 414 1.46 11.36 -4.61
C SER A 414 0.20 10.76 -4.03
N THR A 415 0.21 9.43 -3.95
CA THR A 415 -0.98 8.61 -3.74
C THR A 415 -1.54 8.74 -2.32
N PHE A 416 -0.82 9.40 -1.41
CA PHE A 416 -1.22 9.49 -0.01
C PHE A 416 -0.86 10.78 0.70
N LEU A 417 0.20 11.50 0.29
CA LEU A 417 0.74 12.58 1.10
C LEU A 417 -0.24 13.75 1.26
N GLY A 418 -0.89 14.17 0.17
CA GLY A 418 -1.90 15.23 0.19
C GLY A 418 -3.10 14.88 1.07
N ASP A 419 -3.62 13.66 0.95
CA ASP A 419 -4.73 13.18 1.77
C ASP A 419 -4.35 13.03 3.24
N LEU A 420 -3.14 12.55 3.54
CA LEU A 420 -2.62 12.41 4.89
C LEU A 420 -2.45 13.79 5.56
N PHE A 421 -1.92 14.77 4.85
CA PHE A 421 -1.75 16.13 5.39
C PHE A 421 -3.09 16.84 5.55
N LEU A 422 -3.99 16.74 4.58
CA LEU A 422 -5.35 17.24 4.72
C LEU A 422 -6.05 16.62 5.93
N MET A 423 -5.81 15.33 6.18
CA MET A 423 -6.33 14.65 7.36
C MET A 423 -5.72 15.20 8.65
N PHE A 424 -4.41 15.42 8.70
CA PHE A 424 -3.77 16.03 9.86
C PHE A 424 -4.36 17.41 10.18
N ALA A 425 -4.56 18.26 9.18
CA ALA A 425 -5.19 19.55 9.37
C ALA A 425 -6.61 19.42 9.94
N ARG A 426 -7.44 18.54 9.34
CA ARG A 426 -8.81 18.27 9.81
C ARG A 426 -8.88 17.67 11.22
N LEU A 427 -7.82 16.99 11.64
CA LEU A 427 -7.71 16.39 12.96
C LEU A 427 -7.04 17.32 13.96
N ALA A 428 -6.51 18.48 13.57
CA ALA A 428 -5.87 19.40 14.49
C ALA A 428 -6.84 19.96 15.56
N PRO A 429 -6.37 20.30 16.78
CA PRO A 429 -5.04 20.02 17.32
C PRO A 429 -4.91 18.59 17.88
N PHE A 430 -3.74 17.96 17.73
CA PHE A 430 -3.41 16.69 18.37
C PHE A 430 -1.91 16.62 18.72
N ARG A 431 -1.56 15.78 19.69
CA ARG A 431 -0.22 15.63 20.28
C ARG A 431 0.40 14.24 20.06
N CYS A 432 -0.42 13.20 19.80
CA CYS A 432 0.11 11.90 19.41
C CYS A 432 0.92 11.99 18.11
N ARG A 433 1.88 11.08 17.96
CA ARG A 433 2.81 11.09 16.83
C ARG A 433 2.35 10.16 15.73
N VAL A 434 2.34 10.65 14.50
CA VAL A 434 2.11 9.84 13.29
C VAL A 434 3.33 9.98 12.39
N VAL A 435 3.89 8.86 11.95
CA VAL A 435 5.08 8.83 11.10
C VAL A 435 4.77 8.00 9.85
N ALA A 436 4.82 8.62 8.68
CA ALA A 436 4.74 7.92 7.40
C ALA A 436 6.14 7.62 6.86
N ILE A 437 6.40 6.35 6.56
CA ILE A 437 7.65 5.84 6.00
C ILE A 437 7.38 5.47 4.55
N HIS A 438 8.09 6.09 3.62
CA HIS A 438 7.97 5.86 2.19
C HIS A 438 9.31 5.42 1.60
N GLY A 439 9.28 4.30 0.89
CA GLY A 439 10.44 3.72 0.23
C GLY A 439 10.52 2.22 0.43
N TYR A 440 11.48 1.60 -0.26
CA TYR A 440 11.84 0.22 0.00
C TYR A 440 12.60 0.15 1.32
N LEU A 441 12.21 -0.79 2.18
CA LEU A 441 12.97 -1.15 3.37
C LEU A 441 13.70 -2.46 3.09
N SER A 442 14.99 -2.49 3.39
CA SER A 442 15.77 -3.73 3.41
C SER A 442 15.18 -4.71 4.43
N SER A 443 15.53 -6.00 4.29
CA SER A 443 15.09 -7.03 5.25
C SER A 443 15.47 -6.69 6.69
N ARG A 444 16.63 -6.07 6.90
CA ARG A 444 17.09 -5.60 8.21
C ARG A 444 16.23 -4.47 8.75
N GLU A 445 15.94 -3.45 7.94
CA GLU A 445 15.10 -2.33 8.37
C GLU A 445 13.65 -2.76 8.65
N LEU A 446 13.15 -3.74 7.92
CA LEU A 446 11.84 -4.34 8.21
C LEU A 446 11.87 -5.09 9.55
N GLN A 447 12.94 -5.83 9.86
CA GLN A 447 13.13 -6.47 11.18
C GLN A 447 13.23 -5.43 12.30
N ASP A 448 13.97 -4.35 12.08
CA ASP A 448 14.09 -3.25 13.04
C ASP A 448 12.72 -2.57 13.27
N LEU A 449 11.91 -2.38 12.22
CA LEU A 449 10.54 -1.89 12.32
C LEU A 449 9.67 -2.83 13.17
N VAL A 450 9.76 -4.14 12.96
CA VAL A 450 9.03 -5.14 13.73
C VAL A 450 9.47 -5.14 15.20
N ALA A 451 10.77 -4.99 15.45
CA ALA A 451 11.37 -4.96 16.78
C ALA A 451 10.90 -3.77 17.63
N VAL A 452 10.69 -2.60 17.01
CA VAL A 452 10.19 -1.41 17.72
C VAL A 452 8.67 -1.35 17.85
N THR A 453 7.93 -2.29 17.25
CA THR A 453 6.46 -2.28 17.21
C THR A 453 5.84 -3.12 18.32
N ASP A 454 4.92 -2.51 19.08
CA ASP A 454 4.16 -3.17 20.15
C ASP A 454 2.89 -3.84 19.62
N TYR A 455 2.19 -3.21 18.68
CA TYR A 455 0.98 -3.74 18.03
C TYR A 455 0.97 -3.46 16.53
N PHE A 456 0.55 -4.46 15.73
CA PHE A 456 0.28 -4.26 14.30
C PHE A 456 -1.20 -3.91 14.11
N VAL A 457 -1.49 -2.87 13.32
CA VAL A 457 -2.86 -2.43 13.05
C VAL A 457 -3.28 -2.77 11.63
N ASN A 458 -4.43 -3.41 11.50
CA ASN A 458 -5.08 -3.67 10.23
C ASN A 458 -6.55 -3.23 10.30
N ALA A 459 -7.02 -2.48 9.29
CA ALA A 459 -8.42 -2.09 9.14
C ALA A 459 -8.97 -2.44 7.75
N SER A 460 -8.30 -3.33 7.02
CA SER A 460 -8.69 -3.70 5.66
C SER A 460 -10.13 -4.20 5.60
N VAL A 461 -10.91 -3.74 4.62
CA VAL A 461 -12.30 -4.18 4.38
C VAL A 461 -12.39 -5.62 3.87
N ALA A 462 -11.30 -6.12 3.28
CA ALA A 462 -11.16 -7.46 2.77
C ALA A 462 -9.67 -7.82 2.62
N GLU A 463 -9.28 -9.01 3.07
CA GLU A 463 -7.93 -9.57 2.89
C GLU A 463 -8.00 -11.04 2.46
N GLY A 464 -7.18 -11.40 1.47
CA GLY A 464 -6.99 -12.79 1.03
C GLY A 464 -5.94 -13.51 1.88
N GLN A 465 -4.88 -12.81 2.26
CA GLN A 465 -3.92 -13.15 3.31
C GLN A 465 -3.08 -11.90 3.60
N CYS A 466 -3.15 -11.35 4.81
CA CYS A 466 -2.37 -10.15 5.16
C CYS A 466 -0.94 -10.55 5.56
N LEU A 467 -0.04 -10.65 4.58
CA LEU A 467 1.35 -11.06 4.81
C LEU A 467 2.07 -10.19 5.85
N PRO A 468 2.02 -8.84 5.81
CA PRO A 468 2.72 -8.04 6.80
C PRO A 468 2.22 -8.28 8.22
N LEU A 469 0.90 -8.42 8.41
CA LEU A 469 0.32 -8.75 9.72
C LEU A 469 0.83 -10.10 10.24
N LEU A 470 0.82 -11.14 9.40
CA LEU A 470 1.32 -12.46 9.78
C LEU A 470 2.83 -12.45 10.09
N GLU A 471 3.63 -11.67 9.37
CA GLU A 471 5.07 -11.51 9.62
C GLU A 471 5.33 -10.87 11.00
N PHE A 472 4.58 -9.83 11.35
CA PHE A 472 4.66 -9.19 12.67
C PHE A 472 4.18 -10.15 13.77
N MET A 473 3.11 -10.91 13.55
CA MET A 473 2.63 -11.92 14.48
C MET A 473 3.63 -13.07 14.67
N ALA A 474 4.36 -13.48 13.63
CA ALA A 474 5.44 -14.48 13.71
C ALA A 474 6.55 -14.05 14.67
N GLU A 475 6.78 -12.75 14.78
CA GLU A 475 7.73 -12.13 15.72
C GLU A 475 7.12 -11.80 17.09
N GLY A 476 5.84 -12.13 17.30
CA GLY A 476 5.12 -11.95 18.57
C GLY A 476 4.60 -10.54 18.78
N VAL A 477 4.30 -9.81 17.71
CA VAL A 477 3.51 -8.57 17.77
C VAL A 477 2.03 -8.96 17.77
N PRO A 478 1.26 -8.69 18.84
CA PRO A 478 -0.19 -8.86 18.82
C PRO A 478 -0.86 -7.88 17.85
N ALA A 479 -2.08 -8.20 17.42
CA ALA A 479 -2.79 -7.41 16.40
C ALA A 479 -3.88 -6.50 17.00
N VAL A 480 -4.16 -5.40 16.31
CA VAL A 480 -5.44 -4.67 16.34
C VAL A 480 -6.03 -4.84 14.95
N SER A 481 -7.01 -5.73 14.79
CA SER A 481 -7.45 -6.16 13.46
C SER A 481 -8.89 -6.66 13.48
N PRO A 482 -9.66 -6.53 12.38
CA PRO A 482 -10.86 -7.33 12.19
C PRO A 482 -10.49 -8.80 11.99
N ASP A 483 -11.47 -9.67 12.23
CA ASP A 483 -11.41 -11.12 12.04
C ASP A 483 -12.24 -11.59 10.82
N HIS A 484 -12.66 -10.69 9.94
CA HIS A 484 -13.40 -11.07 8.73
C HIS A 484 -12.50 -11.65 7.64
N THR A 485 -13.12 -12.21 6.60
CA THR A 485 -12.43 -12.79 5.42
C THR A 485 -11.35 -13.80 5.82
N ALA A 486 -10.18 -13.80 5.19
CA ALA A 486 -9.08 -14.71 5.56
C ALA A 486 -8.57 -14.52 7.00
N MET A 487 -8.76 -13.33 7.60
CA MET A 487 -8.26 -13.03 8.95
C MET A 487 -8.93 -13.87 10.04
N GLU A 488 -10.14 -14.39 9.80
CA GLU A 488 -10.89 -15.28 10.71
C GLU A 488 -10.08 -16.50 11.18
N THR A 489 -9.06 -16.89 10.41
CA THR A 489 -8.26 -18.09 10.70
C THR A 489 -7.14 -17.78 11.70
N TYR A 490 -6.66 -16.54 11.76
CA TYR A 490 -5.48 -16.17 12.54
C TYR A 490 -5.68 -15.03 13.53
N ILE A 491 -6.77 -14.26 13.45
CA ILE A 491 -7.10 -13.20 14.40
C ILE A 491 -8.13 -13.72 15.40
N HIS A 492 -7.74 -13.75 16.67
CA HIS A 492 -8.52 -14.29 17.77
C HIS A 492 -8.36 -13.39 19.01
N PRO A 493 -9.33 -13.37 19.94
CA PRO A 493 -9.24 -12.53 21.16
C PRO A 493 -8.04 -12.83 22.07
N ASP A 494 -7.39 -13.98 21.91
CA ASP A 494 -6.20 -14.37 22.66
C ASP A 494 -4.90 -13.76 22.09
N ASN A 495 -4.88 -13.32 20.83
CA ASN A 495 -3.71 -12.77 20.13
C ASN A 495 -3.94 -11.36 19.56
N ALA A 496 -5.16 -10.85 19.64
CA ALA A 496 -5.55 -9.58 19.05
C ALA A 496 -6.63 -8.84 19.85
N PHE A 497 -6.69 -7.53 19.65
CA PHE A 497 -7.88 -6.74 19.90
C PHE A 497 -8.73 -6.75 18.64
N VAL A 498 -9.79 -7.56 18.66
CA VAL A 498 -10.65 -7.77 17.49
C VAL A 498 -11.51 -6.53 17.24
N VAL A 499 -11.34 -5.94 16.06
CA VAL A 499 -12.11 -4.78 15.58
C VAL A 499 -13.38 -5.27 14.92
N ARG A 500 -14.53 -4.71 15.28
CA ARG A 500 -15.80 -5.14 14.71
C ARG A 500 -15.93 -4.68 13.26
N SER A 501 -16.67 -5.45 12.47
CA SER A 501 -17.05 -5.07 11.12
C SER A 501 -18.44 -5.59 10.76
N SER A 502 -19.00 -5.07 9.68
CA SER A 502 -20.29 -5.48 9.13
C SER A 502 -20.25 -5.54 7.62
N HIS A 503 -21.03 -6.43 6.99
CA HIS A 503 -21.07 -6.51 5.53
C HIS A 503 -21.54 -5.20 4.88
N GLN A 504 -20.97 -4.88 3.71
CA GLN A 504 -21.44 -3.81 2.83
C GLN A 504 -21.45 -4.28 1.37
N PRO A 505 -22.40 -3.82 0.54
CA PRO A 505 -22.39 -4.10 -0.90
C PRO A 505 -21.07 -3.69 -1.56
N HIS A 506 -20.60 -4.50 -2.51
CA HIS A 506 -19.38 -4.26 -3.25
C HIS A 506 -19.47 -4.82 -4.68
N ILE A 507 -18.58 -4.34 -5.54
CA ILE A 507 -18.45 -4.78 -6.93
C ILE A 507 -17.45 -5.93 -7.02
N TRP A 508 -17.55 -6.78 -8.04
CA TRP A 508 -16.43 -7.66 -8.36
C TRP A 508 -15.28 -6.84 -8.94
N PRO A 509 -14.03 -7.00 -8.48
CA PRO A 509 -12.92 -6.17 -8.94
C PRO A 509 -12.65 -6.24 -10.46
N ASN A 510 -13.01 -7.34 -11.11
CA ASN A 510 -12.83 -7.55 -12.56
C ASN A 510 -14.10 -7.27 -13.39
N ASP A 511 -15.19 -6.78 -12.78
CA ASP A 511 -16.43 -6.47 -13.50
C ASP A 511 -16.46 -5.00 -13.94
N PRO A 512 -16.28 -4.69 -15.23
CA PRO A 512 -16.24 -3.31 -15.74
C PRO A 512 -17.60 -2.60 -15.66
N ARG A 513 -18.68 -3.33 -15.33
CA ARG A 513 -20.03 -2.76 -15.18
C ARG A 513 -20.25 -2.14 -13.81
N GLU A 514 -19.33 -2.34 -12.86
CA GLU A 514 -19.39 -1.84 -11.47
C GLU A 514 -20.71 -2.18 -10.77
N CYS A 515 -21.25 -3.37 -11.05
CA CYS A 515 -22.49 -3.84 -10.45
C CYS A 515 -22.24 -4.36 -9.03
N TYR A 516 -23.03 -3.92 -8.04
CA TYR A 516 -23.02 -4.51 -6.70
C TYR A 516 -23.51 -5.97 -6.76
N ARG A 517 -22.56 -6.91 -6.69
CA ARG A 517 -22.78 -8.36 -6.85
C ARG A 517 -22.15 -9.19 -5.75
N THR A 518 -21.31 -8.58 -4.92
CA THR A 518 -20.60 -9.23 -3.83
C THR A 518 -20.66 -8.35 -2.58
N LEU A 519 -20.14 -8.85 -1.47
CA LEU A 519 -20.01 -8.13 -0.21
C LEU A 519 -18.53 -7.99 0.15
N SER A 520 -18.19 -6.79 0.60
CA SER A 520 -16.99 -6.51 1.41
C SER A 520 -17.43 -6.21 2.84
N ASN A 521 -16.52 -5.72 3.68
CA ASN A 521 -16.83 -5.35 5.05
C ASN A 521 -16.64 -3.84 5.27
N ARG A 522 -17.38 -3.29 6.20
CA ARG A 522 -17.19 -1.96 6.75
C ARG A 522 -16.67 -2.09 8.17
N ILE A 523 -15.57 -1.42 8.46
CA ILE A 523 -15.02 -1.35 9.81
C ILE A 523 -15.94 -0.51 10.69
N ASP A 524 -16.18 -0.99 11.91
CA ASP A 524 -16.75 -0.17 12.97
C ASP A 524 -15.64 0.70 13.56
N TRP A 525 -15.66 1.97 13.16
CA TRP A 525 -14.64 2.95 13.52
C TRP A 525 -14.46 3.12 15.04
N ASP A 526 -15.55 3.13 15.82
CA ASP A 526 -15.42 3.32 17.27
C ASP A 526 -14.82 2.07 17.94
N SER A 527 -15.11 0.88 17.42
CA SER A 527 -14.44 -0.34 17.89
C SER A 527 -12.94 -0.34 17.61
N LEU A 528 -12.49 0.24 16.48
CA LEU A 528 -11.07 0.43 16.18
C LEU A 528 -10.43 1.44 17.14
N ARG A 529 -11.09 2.59 17.37
CA ARG A 529 -10.66 3.59 18.37
C ARG A 529 -10.56 2.97 19.77
N GLN A 530 -11.54 2.17 20.16
CA GLN A 530 -11.55 1.52 21.47
C GLN A 530 -10.46 0.44 21.58
N ALA A 531 -10.20 -0.32 20.51
CA ALA A 531 -9.11 -1.30 20.48
C ALA A 531 -7.73 -0.64 20.67
N TYR A 532 -7.52 0.58 20.14
CA TYR A 532 -6.33 1.36 20.46
C TYR A 532 -6.23 1.65 21.97
N VAL A 533 -7.29 2.20 22.58
CA VAL A 533 -7.30 2.50 24.03
C VAL A 533 -7.05 1.24 24.87
N ASP A 534 -7.75 0.15 24.56
CA ASP A 534 -7.64 -1.10 25.31
C ASP A 534 -6.26 -1.75 25.17
N SER A 535 -5.68 -1.72 23.97
CA SER A 535 -4.35 -2.27 23.71
C SER A 535 -3.24 -1.50 24.43
N ALA A 536 -3.32 -0.16 24.43
CA ALA A 536 -2.39 0.67 25.19
C ALA A 536 -2.49 0.38 26.70
N ARG A 537 -3.70 0.24 27.24
CA ARG A 537 -3.92 -0.11 28.65
C ARG A 537 -3.34 -1.48 28.99
N VAL A 538 -3.59 -2.51 28.17
CA VAL A 538 -3.04 -3.86 28.41
C VAL A 538 -1.51 -3.84 28.42
N LEU A 539 -0.90 -3.09 27.51
CA LEU A 539 0.54 -2.98 27.43
C LEU A 539 1.15 -2.28 28.66
N ALA A 540 0.47 -1.25 29.18
CA ALA A 540 0.93 -0.48 30.34
C ALA A 540 0.66 -1.18 31.68
N GLU A 541 -0.49 -1.84 31.83
CA GLU A 541 -0.99 -2.31 33.13
C GLU A 541 -1.01 -3.84 33.26
N GLN A 542 -0.94 -4.59 32.15
CA GLN A 542 -1.14 -6.05 32.13
C GLN A 542 -0.04 -6.78 31.33
N PRO A 543 1.25 -6.70 31.76
CA PRO A 543 2.38 -7.26 31.00
C PRO A 543 2.27 -8.78 30.78
N GLU A 544 1.73 -9.52 31.75
CA GLU A 544 1.50 -10.96 31.61
C GLU A 544 0.50 -11.29 30.50
N ARG A 545 -0.57 -10.49 30.39
CA ARG A 545 -1.56 -10.63 29.33
C ARG A 545 -0.95 -10.30 27.97
N TYR A 546 -0.19 -9.21 27.87
CA TYR A 546 0.52 -8.88 26.62
C TYR A 546 1.48 -10.02 26.21
N ALA A 547 2.25 -10.57 27.15
CA ALA A 547 3.15 -11.68 26.88
C ALA A 547 2.39 -12.95 26.43
N ALA A 548 1.20 -13.21 27.00
CA ALA A 548 0.34 -14.29 26.52
C ALA A 548 -0.16 -14.04 25.10
N MET A 549 -0.57 -12.82 24.78
CA MET A 549 -1.00 -12.45 23.42
C MET A 549 0.13 -12.60 22.40
N ALA A 550 1.35 -12.17 22.75
CA ALA A 550 2.53 -12.33 21.90
C ALA A 550 2.84 -13.80 21.62
N ARG A 551 2.74 -14.69 22.62
CA ARG A 551 2.91 -16.14 22.41
C ARG A 551 1.80 -16.71 21.52
N ALA A 552 0.55 -16.37 21.78
CA ALA A 552 -0.59 -16.83 20.98
C ALA A 552 -0.48 -16.38 19.50
N ALA A 553 0.03 -15.18 19.24
CA ALA A 553 0.31 -14.71 17.88
C ALA A 553 1.35 -15.61 17.17
N LYS A 554 2.49 -15.88 17.82
CA LYS A 554 3.54 -16.76 17.28
C LYS A 554 3.04 -18.17 17.02
N GLU A 555 2.34 -18.75 17.99
CA GLU A 555 1.82 -20.12 17.92
C GLU A 555 0.82 -20.28 16.78
N THR A 556 -0.09 -19.31 16.60
CA THR A 556 -1.06 -19.30 15.50
C THR A 556 -0.36 -19.27 14.13
N VAL A 557 0.66 -18.42 13.96
CA VAL A 557 1.42 -18.37 12.70
C VAL A 557 2.18 -19.68 12.48
N ALA A 558 2.94 -20.15 13.47
CA ALA A 558 3.76 -21.36 13.36
C ALA A 558 2.92 -22.61 13.03
N LYS A 559 1.72 -22.71 13.60
CA LYS A 559 0.82 -23.86 13.42
C LYS A 559 0.23 -23.94 12.01
N HIS A 560 -0.03 -22.80 11.38
CA HIS A 560 -0.83 -22.75 10.14
C HIS A 560 -0.03 -22.29 8.90
N TYR A 561 1.00 -21.47 9.09
CA TYR A 561 1.68 -20.73 8.02
C TYR A 561 3.18 -21.03 7.91
N ALA A 562 3.79 -21.73 8.87
CA ALA A 562 5.21 -22.09 8.76
C ALA A 562 5.52 -22.89 7.48
N SER A 563 6.69 -22.66 6.88
CA SER A 563 7.13 -23.31 5.65
C SER A 563 7.05 -24.85 5.74
N ALA A 564 7.41 -25.44 6.88
CA ALA A 564 7.31 -26.89 7.08
C ALA A 564 5.86 -27.43 7.00
N VAL A 565 4.87 -26.63 7.42
CA VAL A 565 3.44 -26.97 7.30
C VAL A 565 2.99 -26.82 5.84
N VAL A 566 3.38 -25.73 5.20
CA VAL A 566 3.03 -25.42 3.79
C VAL A 566 3.65 -26.44 2.83
N SER A 567 4.95 -26.72 2.94
CA SER A 567 5.66 -27.74 2.14
C SER A 567 4.99 -29.10 2.22
N ARG A 568 4.53 -29.52 3.41
CA ARG A 568 3.83 -30.79 3.59
C ARG A 568 2.49 -30.83 2.86
N ARG A 569 1.72 -29.73 2.90
CA ARG A 569 0.44 -29.61 2.18
C ARG A 569 0.67 -29.59 0.67
N LEU A 570 1.67 -28.84 0.20
CA LEU A 570 2.08 -28.80 -1.20
C LEU A 570 2.51 -30.18 -1.71
N ALA A 571 3.39 -30.87 -0.99
CA ALA A 571 3.85 -32.21 -1.35
C ALA A 571 2.69 -33.19 -1.56
N LYS A 572 1.74 -33.19 -0.62
CA LYS A 572 0.54 -34.05 -0.68
C LYS A 572 -0.32 -33.73 -1.90
N PHE A 573 -0.61 -32.44 -2.13
CA PHE A 573 -1.49 -32.02 -3.21
C PHE A 573 -0.84 -32.18 -4.58
N LEU A 574 0.37 -31.64 -4.77
CA LEU A 574 1.10 -31.70 -6.04
C LEU A 574 1.52 -33.14 -6.39
N GLY A 575 1.89 -33.96 -5.41
CA GLY A 575 2.21 -35.37 -5.64
C GLY A 575 1.02 -36.20 -6.15
N ALA A 576 -0.21 -35.77 -5.85
CA ALA A 576 -1.43 -36.37 -6.40
C ALA A 576 -1.81 -35.80 -7.77
N THR A 577 -1.51 -34.52 -8.02
CA THR A 577 -1.89 -33.80 -9.26
C THR A 577 -0.90 -34.02 -10.40
N ALA A 578 0.41 -34.08 -10.12
CA ALA A 578 1.47 -34.22 -11.12
C ALA A 578 1.55 -35.62 -11.75
N ARG A 579 0.77 -36.60 -11.27
CA ARG A 579 0.75 -37.94 -11.86
C ARG A 579 0.07 -37.89 -13.23
N PRO A 580 0.68 -38.48 -14.28
CA PRO A 580 0.03 -38.58 -15.57
C PRO A 580 -1.32 -39.27 -15.41
N ARG A 581 -2.40 -38.68 -15.94
CA ARG A 581 -3.67 -39.41 -16.05
C ARG A 581 -3.40 -40.63 -16.94
N PRO A 582 -3.75 -41.86 -16.50
CA PRO A 582 -3.68 -43.00 -17.40
C PRO A 582 -4.53 -42.67 -18.61
N VAL A 583 -3.96 -42.81 -19.80
CA VAL A 583 -4.71 -42.73 -21.06
C VAL A 583 -5.88 -43.71 -20.91
N PRO A 584 -7.14 -43.27 -21.10
CA PRO A 584 -8.25 -44.21 -21.10
C PRO A 584 -7.92 -45.24 -22.18
N TRP A 585 -7.90 -46.53 -21.82
CA TRP A 585 -7.77 -47.63 -22.77
C TRP A 585 -8.95 -47.55 -23.75
N ARG A 586 -8.83 -46.72 -24.79
CA ARG A 586 -9.74 -46.68 -25.91
C ARG A 586 -9.33 -47.83 -26.82
N TRP A 587 -10.00 -48.97 -26.61
CA TRP A 587 -10.34 -49.99 -27.59
C TRP A 587 -9.46 -49.99 -28.86
N PHE A 588 -8.29 -50.63 -28.78
CA PHE A 588 -7.75 -51.33 -29.93
C PHE A 588 -8.63 -52.57 -30.16
N THR A 589 -9.71 -52.41 -30.91
CA THR A 589 -10.36 -53.53 -31.60
C THR A 589 -9.96 -53.48 -33.05
N ARG A 590 -9.14 -54.49 -33.38
CA ARG A 590 -8.72 -55.06 -34.68
C ARG A 590 -9.33 -54.50 -35.95
#